data_AF-A0A1F6F0B3-F1
#
_entry.id   AF-A0A1F6F0B3-F1
#
_cell.length_a   1.000
_cell.length_b   1.000
_cell.length_c   1.000
_cell.angle_alpha   90.00
_cell.angle_beta   90.00
_cell.angle_gamma   90.00
#
_symmetry.space_group_name_H-M   'P 1'
#
loop_
_entity.id
_entity.type
_entity.pdbx_description
1 polymer ?
#
loop_
_entity_poly.entity_id
_entity_poly.type
_entity_poly.pdbx_seq_one_letter_code
_entity_poly.pdbx_strand_id
1 'polypeptide(L)'
;MAGKLAVPLESLVDKLIAASVVVYPSQRVAAVRGDPADNRILEAALESGAVCIISGDKHLLKLGRFQGIFIVSPRVFLQRFANGLPFDV
;
A
#
# COMPACT_ATOMS: atom_id res chain seq x y z
N MET A 1 4.23 22.52 16.19
CA MET A 1 3.72 23.43 15.14
C MET A 1 3.30 22.57 13.96
N ALA A 2 2.00 22.35 13.75
CA ALA A 2 1.53 21.70 12.53
C ALA A 2 1.44 22.77 11.44
N GLY A 3 2.42 22.80 10.54
CA GLY A 3 2.33 23.64 9.34
C GLY A 3 1.16 23.14 8.50
N LYS A 4 0.14 23.97 8.31
CA LYS A 4 -0.91 23.67 7.32
C LYS A 4 -0.24 23.63 5.95
N LEU A 5 -0.39 22.53 5.22
CA LEU A 5 -0.06 22.51 3.80
C LEU A 5 -0.94 23.56 3.12
N ALA A 6 -0.34 24.59 2.52
CA ALA A 6 -1.02 25.59 1.72
C ALA A 6 -1.25 25.10 0.27
N VAL A 7 -1.62 23.83 0.11
CA VAL A 7 -1.84 23.20 -1.19
C VAL A 7 -3.32 22.81 -1.28
N PRO A 8 -4.05 23.24 -2.33
CA PRO A 8 -5.42 22.78 -2.56
C PRO A 8 -5.48 21.26 -2.66
N LEU A 9 -6.59 20.66 -2.21
CA LEU A 9 -6.76 19.21 -2.19
C LEU A 9 -6.70 18.62 -3.60
N GLU A 10 -7.27 19.31 -4.57
CA GLU A 10 -7.27 18.95 -5.98
C GLU A 10 -5.84 18.84 -6.50
N SER A 11 -4.99 19.81 -6.16
CA SER A 11 -3.58 19.80 -6.55
C SER A 11 -2.79 18.65 -5.90
N LEU A 12 -3.17 18.22 -4.70
CA LEU A 12 -2.58 17.04 -4.08
C LEU A 12 -2.99 15.76 -4.82
N VAL A 13 -4.28 15.62 -5.16
CA VAL A 13 -4.79 14.47 -5.91
C VAL A 13 -4.11 14.36 -7.27
N ASP A 14 -4.00 15.47 -8.02
CA ASP A 14 -3.34 15.49 -9.33
C ASP A 14 -1.88 15.04 -9.24
N LYS A 15 -1.15 15.51 -8.21
CA LYS A 15 0.24 15.09 -7.97
C LYS A 15 0.37 13.62 -7.62
N LEU A 16 -0.56 13.10 -6.81
CA LEU A 16 -0.58 11.68 -6.47
C LEU A 16 -0.86 10.83 -7.70
N ILE A 17 -1.83 11.21 -8.54
CA ILE A 17 -2.14 10.51 -9.78
C ILE A 17 -0.93 10.54 -10.72
N ALA A 18 -0.29 11.70 -10.90
CA ALA A 18 0.87 11.84 -11.76
C ALA A 18 2.09 11.01 -11.30
N ALA A 19 2.21 10.74 -9.99
CA ALA A 19 3.30 9.95 -9.41
C ALA A 19 2.95 8.47 -9.19
N SER A 20 1.78 8.01 -9.63
CA SER A 20 1.27 6.66 -9.36
C SER A 20 0.84 5.94 -10.63
N VAL A 21 0.75 4.61 -10.55
CA VAL A 21 0.01 3.81 -11.52
C VAL A 21 -1.44 3.71 -11.03
N VAL A 22 -2.39 4.16 -11.85
CA VAL A 22 -3.83 4.04 -11.55
C VAL A 22 -4.32 2.69 -12.05
N VAL A 23 -4.96 1.93 -11.16
CA VAL A 23 -5.52 0.61 -11.45
C VAL A 23 -7.02 0.57 -11.16
N TYR A 24 -7.72 -0.34 -11.82
CA TYR A 24 -9.16 -0.56 -11.66
C TYR A 24 -9.39 -2.00 -11.22
N PRO A 25 -9.43 -2.29 -9.91
CA PRO A 25 -9.47 -3.65 -9.42
C PRO A 25 -10.68 -4.44 -9.93
N SER A 26 -10.41 -5.57 -10.56
CA SER A 26 -11.39 -6.50 -11.11
C SER A 26 -11.93 -7.50 -10.07
N GLN A 27 -11.20 -7.68 -8.97
CA GLN A 27 -11.51 -8.65 -7.92
C GLN A 27 -11.86 -7.96 -6.60
N ARG A 28 -12.74 -8.58 -5.81
CA ARG A 28 -13.08 -8.14 -4.45
C ARG A 28 -12.39 -8.99 -3.40
N VAL A 29 -11.89 -8.34 -2.35
CA VAL A 29 -11.19 -9.00 -1.23
C VAL A 29 -11.96 -8.82 0.07
N ALA A 30 -11.98 -9.86 0.90
CA ALA A 30 -12.60 -9.84 2.23
C ALA A 30 -11.66 -10.48 3.29
N ALA A 31 -10.43 -9.99 3.35
CA ALA A 31 -9.38 -10.51 4.25
C ALA A 31 -9.22 -9.67 5.52
N VAL A 32 -9.39 -8.35 5.43
CA VAL A 32 -9.27 -7.42 6.55
C VAL A 32 -10.64 -7.27 7.23
N ARG A 33 -10.95 -8.16 8.17
CA ARG A 33 -12.27 -8.14 8.87
C ARG A 33 -12.39 -7.00 9.88
N GLY A 34 -11.27 -6.57 10.47
CA GLY A 34 -11.25 -5.51 11.50
C GLY A 34 -11.44 -4.11 10.93
N ASP A 35 -11.09 -3.92 9.65
CA ASP A 35 -11.39 -2.72 8.86
C ASP A 35 -11.66 -3.13 7.41
N PRO A 36 -12.93 -3.37 7.05
CA PRO A 36 -13.28 -3.81 5.70
C PRO A 36 -12.87 -2.84 4.58
N ALA A 37 -12.66 -1.55 4.87
CA ALA A 37 -12.26 -0.57 3.87
C ALA A 37 -10.83 -0.83 3.35
N ASP A 38 -9.95 -1.37 4.21
CA ASP A 38 -8.56 -1.69 3.88
C ASP A 38 -8.43 -2.83 2.86
N ASN A 39 -9.50 -3.61 2.62
CA ASN A 39 -9.50 -4.60 1.54
C ASN A 39 -9.21 -3.96 0.18
N ARG A 40 -9.57 -2.69 -0.04
CA ARG A 40 -9.29 -1.96 -1.28
C ARG A 40 -7.78 -1.81 -1.55
N ILE A 41 -6.95 -1.80 -0.51
CA ILE A 41 -5.50 -1.76 -0.64
C ILE A 41 -4.98 -3.11 -1.18
N LEU A 42 -5.55 -4.22 -0.71
CA LEU A 42 -5.23 -5.56 -1.22
C LEU A 42 -5.71 -5.73 -2.67
N GLU A 43 -6.91 -5.25 -2.99
CA GLU A 43 -7.47 -5.25 -4.35
C GLU A 43 -6.57 -4.49 -5.33
N ALA A 44 -6.12 -3.29 -4.96
CA ALA A 44 -5.20 -2.49 -5.78
C ALA A 44 -3.83 -3.14 -5.94
N ALA A 45 -3.31 -3.80 -4.89
CA ALA A 45 -2.04 -4.50 -4.97
C ALA A 45 -2.10 -5.71 -5.91
N LEU A 46 -3.20 -6.46 -5.88
CA LEU A 46 -3.44 -7.57 -6.82
C LEU A 46 -3.53 -7.07 -8.27
N GLU A 47 -4.35 -6.04 -8.52
CA GLU A 47 -4.55 -5.51 -9.88
C GLU A 47 -3.27 -4.90 -10.46
N SER A 48 -2.43 -4.28 -9.62
CA SER A 48 -1.15 -3.70 -10.06
C SER A 48 -0.02 -4.72 -10.19
N GLY A 49 -0.18 -5.95 -9.69
CA GLY A 49 0.90 -6.94 -9.61
C GLY A 49 2.01 -6.52 -8.64
N ALA A 50 1.70 -5.74 -7.61
CA ALA A 50 2.67 -5.28 -6.64
C ALA A 50 3.27 -6.46 -5.85
N VAL A 51 4.60 -6.47 -5.70
CA VAL A 51 5.30 -7.49 -4.90
C VAL A 51 5.26 -7.20 -3.40
N CYS A 52 5.00 -5.95 -3.00
CA CYS A 52 4.88 -5.56 -1.61
C CYS A 52 3.90 -4.40 -1.37
N ILE A 53 3.30 -4.40 -0.18
CA ILE A 53 2.51 -3.31 0.39
C ILE A 53 3.30 -2.76 1.58
N ILE A 54 3.56 -1.46 1.56
CA ILE A 54 4.20 -0.75 2.67
C ILE A 54 3.12 -0.03 3.45
N SER A 55 2.91 -0.40 4.72
CA SER A 55 1.84 0.19 5.53
C SER A 55 2.24 0.36 6.99
N GLY A 56 1.69 1.41 7.63
CA GLY A 56 1.69 1.57 9.07
C GLY A 56 0.44 0.98 9.75
N ASP A 57 -0.55 0.55 8.96
CA ASP A 57 -1.81 0.03 9.49
C ASP A 57 -1.64 -1.35 10.13
N LYS A 58 -2.21 -1.54 11.32
CA LYS A 58 -2.05 -2.77 12.11
C LYS A 58 -2.89 -3.92 11.58
N HIS A 59 -4.03 -3.65 10.95
CA HIS A 59 -4.89 -4.68 10.39
C HIS A 59 -4.25 -5.33 9.15
N LEU A 60 -3.67 -4.52 8.26
CA LEU A 60 -2.89 -4.99 7.12
C LEU A 60 -1.61 -5.70 7.57
N LEU A 61 -0.83 -5.10 8.48
CA LEU A 61 0.44 -5.70 8.93
C LEU A 61 0.25 -7.08 9.59
N LYS A 62 -0.89 -7.33 10.25
CA LYS A 62 -1.22 -8.64 10.84
C LYS A 62 -1.34 -9.75 9.80
N LEU A 63 -1.63 -9.44 8.54
CA LEU A 63 -1.68 -10.43 7.47
C LEU A 63 -0.28 -10.94 7.11
N GLY A 64 0.73 -10.07 7.15
CA GLY A 64 2.14 -10.38 6.84
C GLY A 64 2.42 -10.70 5.37
N ARG A 65 1.61 -11.54 4.74
CA ARG A 65 1.62 -11.86 3.30
C ARG A 65 0.19 -12.11 2.82
N PHE A 66 -0.13 -11.68 1.62
CA PHE A 66 -1.44 -11.91 0.99
C PHE A 66 -1.27 -12.27 -0.48
N GLN A 67 -1.67 -13.50 -0.86
CA GLN A 67 -1.58 -14.01 -2.25
C GLN A 67 -0.22 -13.74 -2.92
N GLY A 68 0.87 -14.02 -2.20
CA GLY A 68 2.24 -13.80 -2.68
C GLY A 68 2.82 -12.42 -2.36
N ILE A 69 1.97 -11.41 -2.11
CA ILE A 69 2.35 -10.02 -1.85
C ILE A 69 2.79 -9.85 -0.40
N PHE A 70 4.00 -9.33 -0.16
CA PHE A 70 4.48 -9.05 1.20
C PHE A 70 3.82 -7.80 1.78
N ILE A 71 3.48 -7.82 3.07
CA ILE A 71 2.94 -6.65 3.77
C ILE A 71 3.88 -6.29 4.89
N VAL A 72 4.56 -5.15 4.76
CA VAL A 72 5.66 -4.74 5.64
C VAL A 72 5.50 -3.31 6.13
N SER A 73 6.13 -3.01 7.28
CA SER A 73 6.21 -1.64 7.75
C SER A 73 7.24 -0.84 6.95
N PRO A 74 7.14 0.50 6.89
CA PRO A 74 8.14 1.34 6.23
C PRO A 74 9.57 1.06 6.72
N ARG A 75 9.74 0.82 8.02
CA ARG A 75 11.05 0.48 8.61
C ARG A 75 11.61 -0.83 8.04
N VAL A 76 10.78 -1.87 7.95
CA VAL A 76 11.19 -3.17 7.40
C VAL A 76 11.49 -3.06 5.91
N PHE A 77 10.67 -2.32 5.17
CA PHE A 77 10.93 -2.06 3.75
C PHE A 77 12.29 -1.41 3.54
N LEU A 78 12.58 -0.30 4.25
CA LEU A 78 13.85 0.41 4.13
C LEU A 78 15.04 -0.48 4.49
N GLN A 79 14.93 -1.31 5.53
CA GLN A 79 15.98 -2.28 5.89
C GLN A 79 16.23 -3.30 4.77
N ARG A 80 15.17 -3.88 4.18
CA ARG A 80 15.32 -4.85 3.08
C ARG A 80 15.87 -4.19 1.82
N PHE A 81 15.35 -3.02 1.48
CA PHE A 81 15.78 -2.24 0.31
C PHE A 81 17.26 -1.85 0.41
N ALA A 82 17.71 -1.35 1.57
CA ALA A 82 19.11 -0.99 1.79
C ALA A 82 20.06 -2.19 1.72
N ASN A 83 19.58 -3.39 2.08
CA ASN A 83 20.37 -4.62 2.09
C ASN A 83 20.27 -5.41 0.77
N GLY A 84 19.57 -4.88 -0.25
CA GLY A 84 19.35 -5.59 -1.52
C GLY A 84 18.57 -6.90 -1.37
N LEU A 85 17.82 -7.06 -0.28
CA LEU A 85 17.04 -8.27 -0.03
C LEU A 85 15.78 -8.24 -0.88
N PRO A 86 15.58 -9.22 -1.77
CA PRO A 86 14.45 -9.20 -2.68
C PRO A 86 13.13 -9.52 -1.98
N PHE A 87 12.04 -9.05 -2.62
CA PHE A 87 10.68 -9.48 -2.34
C PHE A 87 10.28 -10.50 -3.42
N ASP A 88 11.01 -11.62 -3.48
CA ASP A 88 10.76 -12.67 -4.47
C ASP A 88 9.36 -13.29 -4.27
N VAL A 89 8.63 -13.45 -5.38
CA VAL A 89 7.29 -14.07 -5.44
C VAL A 89 7.35 -15.57 -5.21
#